data_AF-A0A8I0B902-F1
#
_entry.id   AF-A0A8I0B902-F1
#
_cell.length_a   1.000
_cell.length_b   1.000
_cell.length_c   1.000
_cell.angle_alpha   90.00
_cell.angle_beta   90.00
_cell.angle_gamma   90.00
#
_symmetry.space_group_name_H-M   'P 1'
#
loop_
_entity.id
_entity.type
_entity.pdbx_description
1 polymer ?
#
loop_
_entity_poly.entity_id
_entity_poly.type
_entity_poly.pdbx_seq_one_letter_code
_entity_poly.pdbx_strand_id
1 'polypeptide(L)'
;MKRILLLLGCMLCLGCSPQRQKDAAAADKTAQDDAPGAAHPKLLRLRRLPWGTHIDTLDLSNDGLREIPSLSMYFIKHINLAHNLIDSINVHRLPNGLHSIDLSYNRLKGRIDYWDASIHQQLRSINLSHNRITIFLTNAGSDWALLDLSHNDLQCYCPPTEYHCHPPLRVDLSHNPRCSHLVFPWYRDIGTSLRRTRFVRNGTKGEHLPLRLAPREASEKEWRKGTIRLISPLIEIIN
;
A
#
# COMPACT_ATOMS: atom_id res chain seq x y z
N MET A 1 77.76 10.86 -21.28
CA MET A 1 77.94 9.63 -20.48
C MET A 1 77.09 8.52 -21.09
N LYS A 2 77.62 7.29 -21.10
CA LYS A 2 77.15 6.12 -21.84
C LYS A 2 75.87 5.51 -21.23
N ARG A 3 74.99 5.05 -22.13
CA ARG A 3 74.07 3.88 -22.11
C ARG A 3 73.91 3.10 -20.80
N ILE A 4 72.67 2.71 -20.47
CA ILE A 4 72.28 1.29 -20.21
C ILE A 4 70.82 1.09 -20.66
N LEU A 5 70.63 0.03 -21.43
CA LEU A 5 69.41 -0.58 -21.91
C LEU A 5 69.40 -2.01 -21.35
N LEU A 6 68.28 -2.49 -20.81
CA LEU A 6 67.84 -3.89 -20.67
C LEU A 6 66.38 -3.83 -20.16
N LEU A 7 65.34 -4.13 -20.96
CA LEU A 7 64.84 -5.46 -21.37
C LEU A 7 64.74 -6.40 -20.15
N LEU A 8 63.63 -7.08 -19.81
CA LEU A 8 62.59 -7.72 -20.60
C LEU A 8 61.48 -8.19 -19.65
N GLY A 9 60.24 -8.24 -20.12
CA GLY A 9 59.11 -8.81 -19.38
C GLY A 9 57.87 -8.94 -20.26
N CYS A 10 58.01 -9.69 -21.35
CA CYS A 10 56.95 -10.02 -22.29
C CYS A 10 56.01 -11.07 -21.66
N MET A 11 54.70 -10.82 -21.61
CA MET A 11 53.71 -11.89 -21.75
C MET A 11 52.58 -11.40 -22.66
N LEU A 12 52.34 -12.23 -23.67
CA LEU A 12 51.50 -12.00 -24.82
C LEU A 12 50.00 -11.91 -24.47
N CYS A 13 49.34 -11.05 -25.23
CA CYS A 13 48.07 -11.23 -25.94
C CYS A 13 46.98 -12.12 -25.32
N LEU A 14 45.74 -11.62 -25.30
CA LEU A 14 44.72 -11.95 -26.32
C LEU A 14 43.37 -11.28 -26.03
N GLY A 15 42.88 -10.53 -27.02
CA GLY A 15 41.48 -10.61 -27.46
C GLY A 15 40.41 -9.89 -26.63
N CYS A 16 40.29 -8.57 -26.75
CA CYS A 16 38.98 -7.94 -26.56
C CYS A 16 38.27 -7.97 -27.92
N SER A 17 37.40 -8.97 -28.10
CA SER A 17 36.61 -9.14 -29.32
C SER A 17 35.69 -7.95 -29.58
N PRO A 18 35.28 -7.68 -30.84
CA PRO A 18 34.30 -6.63 -31.18
C PRO A 18 32.90 -6.83 -30.58
N GLN A 19 32.72 -7.82 -29.71
CA GLN A 19 31.44 -8.19 -29.10
C GLN A 19 31.14 -7.36 -27.84
N ARG A 20 32.16 -6.93 -27.09
CA ARG A 20 31.96 -6.17 -25.83
C ARG A 20 31.49 -4.73 -25.99
N GLN A 21 31.54 -4.17 -27.20
CA GLN A 21 30.91 -2.88 -27.52
C GLN A 21 29.49 -3.02 -28.10
N LYS A 22 29.08 -4.24 -28.50
CA LYS A 22 27.68 -4.54 -28.87
C LYS A 22 26.81 -4.87 -27.65
N ASP A 23 27.41 -5.34 -26.56
CA ASP A 23 26.68 -5.68 -25.33
C ASP A 23 26.35 -4.45 -24.46
N ALA A 24 27.09 -3.34 -24.60
CA ALA A 24 26.77 -2.07 -23.93
C ALA A 24 25.64 -1.28 -24.62
N ALA A 25 25.37 -1.57 -25.90
CA ALA A 25 24.22 -1.05 -26.66
C ALA A 25 23.00 -1.99 -26.62
N ALA A 26 23.11 -3.13 -25.94
CA ALA A 26 22.04 -4.12 -25.73
C ALA A 26 21.47 -4.11 -24.30
N ALA A 27 21.97 -3.25 -23.40
CA ALA A 27 21.47 -3.09 -22.03
C ALA A 27 20.42 -1.98 -21.84
N ASP A 28 19.98 -1.34 -22.94
CA ASP A 28 18.87 -0.37 -23.00
C ASP A 28 17.73 -0.90 -23.89
N LYS A 29 17.41 -2.19 -23.75
CA LYS A 29 16.30 -2.88 -24.43
C LYS A 29 15.72 -4.01 -23.57
N THR A 30 15.29 -3.69 -22.36
CA THR A 30 14.35 -4.51 -21.57
C THR A 30 13.14 -3.69 -21.11
N ALA A 31 12.63 -2.87 -22.02
CA ALA A 31 11.31 -2.26 -21.94
C ALA A 31 10.56 -2.50 -23.26
N GLN A 32 10.48 -3.75 -23.70
CA GLN A 32 9.65 -4.13 -24.82
C GLN A 32 9.26 -5.60 -24.70
N ASP A 33 8.27 -5.86 -23.84
CA ASP A 33 7.35 -7.00 -23.96
C ASP A 33 6.01 -6.55 -23.38
N ASP A 34 5.20 -5.96 -24.25
CA ASP A 34 3.74 -6.13 -24.31
C ASP A 34 3.24 -5.47 -25.61
N ALA A 35 2.70 -6.29 -26.51
CA ALA A 35 2.19 -5.92 -27.83
C ALA A 35 1.02 -4.90 -27.76
N PRO A 36 0.73 -4.16 -28.84
CA PRO A 36 -0.11 -2.96 -28.81
C PRO A 36 -1.61 -3.32 -28.82
N GLY A 37 -2.33 -3.10 -27.71
CA GLY A 37 -3.75 -3.47 -27.67
C GLY A 37 -4.59 -3.11 -26.43
N ALA A 38 -4.07 -2.34 -25.47
CA ALA A 38 -4.86 -1.81 -24.35
C ALA A 38 -4.27 -0.48 -23.85
N ALA A 39 -4.24 0.52 -24.73
CA ALA A 39 -3.73 1.84 -24.35
C ALA A 39 -4.74 2.50 -23.41
N HIS A 40 -4.52 2.44 -22.09
CA HIS A 40 -5.26 3.13 -21.02
C HIS A 40 -5.68 4.56 -21.43
N PRO A 41 -6.85 4.78 -22.04
CA PRO A 41 -7.16 6.03 -22.73
C PRO A 41 -7.30 7.20 -21.75
N LYS A 42 -7.75 6.92 -20.52
CA LYS A 42 -7.86 7.92 -19.45
C LYS A 42 -6.47 8.40 -19.01
N LEU A 43 -5.53 7.47 -18.84
CA LEU A 43 -4.13 7.82 -18.53
C LEU A 43 -3.45 8.60 -19.65
N LEU A 44 -3.69 8.24 -20.92
CA LEU A 44 -3.11 8.98 -22.04
C LEU A 44 -3.57 10.43 -22.08
N ARG A 45 -4.82 10.70 -21.72
CA ARG A 45 -5.34 12.08 -21.59
C ARG A 45 -4.69 12.82 -20.43
N LEU A 46 -4.56 12.16 -19.28
CA LEU A 46 -3.93 12.74 -18.10
C LEU A 46 -2.46 13.13 -18.36
N ARG A 47 -1.70 12.27 -19.05
CA ARG A 47 -0.29 12.50 -19.39
C ARG A 47 -0.04 13.71 -20.29
N ARG A 48 -1.07 14.25 -20.94
CA ARG A 48 -0.98 15.47 -21.75
C ARG A 48 -1.06 16.75 -20.92
N LEU A 49 -1.46 16.66 -19.66
CA LEU A 49 -1.56 17.81 -18.77
C LEU A 49 -0.18 18.17 -18.20
N PRO A 50 0.12 19.47 -18.03
CA PRO A 50 1.35 19.92 -17.39
C PRO A 50 1.51 19.38 -15.96
N TRP A 51 2.75 19.30 -15.50
CA TRP A 51 3.04 18.99 -14.09
C TRP A 51 2.47 20.08 -13.17
N GLY A 52 2.04 19.70 -11.97
CA GLY A 52 1.41 20.60 -11.02
C GLY A 52 -0.04 20.98 -11.35
N THR A 53 -0.63 20.38 -12.40
CA THR A 53 -2.05 20.60 -12.70
C THR A 53 -2.91 20.21 -11.50
N HIS A 54 -3.84 21.10 -11.15
CA HIS A 54 -4.81 20.88 -10.08
C HIS A 54 -6.08 20.27 -10.67
N ILE A 55 -6.44 19.10 -10.17
CA ILE A 55 -7.59 18.33 -10.62
C ILE A 55 -8.46 18.08 -9.41
N ASP A 56 -9.72 18.51 -9.47
CA ASP A 56 -10.62 18.27 -8.35
C ASP A 56 -10.98 16.78 -8.26
N THR A 57 -11.45 16.20 -9.37
CA THR A 57 -11.78 14.77 -9.48
C THR A 57 -11.13 14.15 -10.71
N LEU A 58 -10.43 13.02 -10.52
CA LEU A 58 -9.85 12.21 -11.57
C LEU A 58 -10.48 10.81 -11.56
N ASP A 59 -11.12 10.43 -12.66
CA ASP A 59 -11.61 9.07 -12.88
C ASP A 59 -10.63 8.25 -13.73
N LEU A 60 -10.14 7.16 -13.17
CA LEU A 60 -9.30 6.12 -13.79
C LEU A 60 -9.91 4.72 -13.57
N SER A 61 -11.21 4.63 -13.24
CA SER A 61 -11.90 3.36 -13.04
C SER A 61 -12.07 2.59 -14.36
N ASN A 62 -12.20 1.26 -14.27
CA ASN A 62 -12.46 0.38 -15.42
C ASN A 62 -11.45 0.53 -16.57
N ASP A 63 -10.19 0.86 -16.27
CA ASP A 63 -9.17 1.11 -17.28
C ASP A 63 -8.21 -0.08 -17.45
N GLY A 64 -8.40 -1.15 -16.67
CA GLY A 64 -7.55 -2.35 -16.70
C GLY A 64 -6.18 -2.15 -16.04
N LEU A 65 -6.03 -1.15 -15.17
CA LEU A 65 -4.76 -0.83 -14.51
C LEU A 65 -4.30 -1.97 -13.62
N ARG A 66 -3.04 -2.40 -13.77
CA ARG A 66 -2.41 -3.39 -12.89
C ARG A 66 -1.68 -2.77 -11.71
N GLU A 67 -1.34 -1.50 -11.82
CA GLU A 67 -0.67 -0.73 -10.77
C GLU A 67 -1.25 0.69 -10.72
N ILE A 68 -1.06 1.36 -9.58
CA ILE A 68 -1.36 2.79 -9.47
C ILE A 68 -0.33 3.55 -10.33
N PRO A 69 -0.77 4.34 -11.32
CA PRO A 69 0.13 5.17 -12.13
C PRO A 69 0.85 6.19 -11.25
N SER A 70 2.01 6.70 -11.69
CA SER A 70 2.66 7.80 -10.97
C SER A 70 1.84 9.09 -11.12
N LEU A 71 1.21 9.52 -10.04
CA LEU A 71 0.36 10.71 -9.96
C LEU A 71 0.92 11.78 -9.01
N SER A 72 2.08 11.53 -8.40
CA SER A 72 2.74 12.42 -7.44
C SER A 72 3.12 13.80 -8.01
N MET A 73 3.12 13.95 -9.34
CA MET A 73 3.34 15.23 -10.02
C MET A 73 2.07 16.10 -10.16
N TYR A 74 0.90 15.58 -9.80
CA TYR A 74 -0.36 16.29 -9.89
C TYR A 74 -0.90 16.62 -8.48
N PHE A 75 -1.74 17.66 -8.40
CA PHE A 75 -2.55 17.95 -7.23
C PHE A 75 -3.96 17.46 -7.49
N ILE A 76 -4.36 16.36 -6.85
CA ILE A 76 -5.65 15.71 -7.13
C ILE A 76 -6.38 15.46 -5.83
N LYS A 77 -7.60 16.00 -5.67
CA LYS A 77 -8.36 15.82 -4.43
C LYS A 77 -9.10 14.48 -4.37
N HIS A 78 -9.76 14.10 -5.45
CA HIS A 78 -10.59 12.90 -5.49
C HIS A 78 -10.13 12.01 -6.63
N ILE A 79 -9.78 10.75 -6.34
CA ILE A 79 -9.39 9.79 -7.36
C ILE A 79 -10.25 8.54 -7.30
N ASN A 80 -10.75 8.12 -8.46
CA ASN A 80 -11.45 6.86 -8.65
C ASN A 80 -10.56 5.89 -9.44
N LEU A 81 -10.10 4.82 -8.79
CA LEU A 81 -9.33 3.71 -9.35
C LEU A 81 -10.11 2.39 -9.28
N ALA A 82 -11.43 2.45 -9.10
CA ALA A 82 -12.27 1.26 -8.93
C ALA A 82 -12.30 0.38 -10.20
N HIS A 83 -12.63 -0.90 -10.04
CA HIS A 83 -12.77 -1.85 -11.15
C HIS A 83 -11.51 -1.96 -12.02
N ASN A 84 -10.36 -2.06 -11.39
CA ASN A 84 -9.09 -2.29 -12.05
C ASN A 84 -8.50 -3.65 -11.61
N LEU A 85 -7.25 -3.90 -11.95
CA LEU A 85 -6.52 -5.12 -11.63
C LEU A 85 -5.40 -4.87 -10.62
N ILE A 86 -5.48 -3.77 -9.85
CA ILE A 86 -4.43 -3.31 -8.92
C ILE A 86 -4.35 -4.30 -7.75
N ASP A 87 -3.15 -4.81 -7.45
CA ASP A 87 -2.93 -5.80 -6.40
C ASP A 87 -2.08 -5.30 -5.23
N SER A 88 -1.50 -4.10 -5.36
CA SER A 88 -0.64 -3.46 -4.38
C SER A 88 -0.81 -1.94 -4.37
N ILE A 89 -0.59 -1.31 -3.21
CA ILE A 89 -0.65 0.14 -3.05
C ILE A 89 0.76 0.65 -2.80
N ASN A 90 1.24 1.52 -3.69
CA ASN A 90 2.44 2.31 -3.46
C ASN A 90 2.02 3.76 -3.18
N VAL A 91 2.05 4.16 -1.91
CA VAL A 91 1.59 5.47 -1.46
C VAL A 91 2.39 6.63 -2.07
N HIS A 92 3.66 6.42 -2.45
CA HIS A 92 4.48 7.48 -3.05
C HIS A 92 4.08 7.82 -4.50
N ARG A 93 3.25 6.98 -5.13
CA ARG A 93 2.69 7.23 -6.46
C ARG A 93 1.39 8.02 -6.42
N LEU A 94 0.81 8.20 -5.24
CA LEU A 94 -0.44 8.95 -5.09
C LEU A 94 -0.21 10.46 -5.26
N PRO A 95 -1.25 11.21 -5.66
CA PRO A 95 -1.15 12.63 -5.92
C PRO A 95 -1.09 13.46 -4.63
N ASN A 96 -0.54 14.67 -4.75
CA ASN A 96 -0.56 15.63 -3.66
C ASN A 96 -1.98 16.17 -3.43
N GLY A 97 -2.29 16.56 -2.20
CA GLY A 97 -3.58 17.16 -1.84
C GLY A 97 -4.77 16.20 -1.90
N LEU A 98 -4.53 14.89 -1.80
CA LEU A 98 -5.56 13.86 -1.87
C LEU A 98 -6.50 13.89 -0.66
N HIS A 99 -7.80 13.97 -0.93
CA HIS A 99 -8.90 13.97 0.04
C HIS A 99 -9.68 12.65 0.04
N SER A 100 -9.86 12.01 -1.13
CA SER A 100 -10.48 10.69 -1.19
C SER A 100 -9.93 9.81 -2.31
N ILE A 101 -9.90 8.51 -2.04
CA ILE A 101 -9.51 7.48 -3.00
C ILE A 101 -10.49 6.32 -2.99
N ASP A 102 -10.92 5.92 -4.18
CA ASP A 102 -11.67 4.69 -4.41
C ASP A 102 -10.78 3.65 -5.11
N LEU A 103 -10.52 2.55 -4.42
CA LEU A 103 -9.78 1.37 -4.89
C LEU A 103 -10.67 0.12 -4.83
N SER A 104 -11.99 0.28 -4.82
CA SER A 104 -12.92 -0.84 -4.78
C SER A 104 -12.85 -1.72 -6.02
N TYR A 105 -13.26 -2.98 -5.92
CA TYR A 105 -13.27 -3.92 -7.04
C TYR A 105 -11.90 -4.05 -7.73
N ASN A 106 -10.85 -4.24 -6.93
CA ASN A 106 -9.49 -4.49 -7.40
C ASN A 106 -9.02 -5.89 -6.98
N ARG A 107 -7.72 -6.14 -7.02
CA ARG A 107 -7.10 -7.42 -6.64
C ARG A 107 -6.21 -7.29 -5.41
N LEU A 108 -6.39 -6.24 -4.62
CA LEU A 108 -5.62 -6.01 -3.39
C LEU A 108 -5.80 -7.21 -2.46
N LYS A 109 -4.71 -7.75 -1.95
CA LYS A 109 -4.74 -9.01 -1.20
C LYS A 109 -3.71 -9.04 -0.09
N GLY A 110 -3.94 -9.93 0.87
CA GLY A 110 -3.01 -10.14 1.98
C GLY A 110 -3.05 -8.98 2.97
N ARG A 111 -1.87 -8.63 3.50
CA ARG A 111 -1.71 -7.62 4.53
C ARG A 111 -1.42 -6.25 3.90
N ILE A 112 -2.22 -5.25 4.26
CA ILE A 112 -1.97 -3.84 3.93
C ILE A 112 -1.53 -3.16 5.22
N ASP A 113 -0.27 -2.76 5.25
CA ASP A 113 0.43 -2.33 6.47
C ASP A 113 0.47 -0.82 6.68
N TYR A 114 0.22 -0.02 5.65
CA TYR A 114 0.70 1.33 5.71
C TYR A 114 -0.05 2.30 4.80
N TRP A 115 -0.57 3.34 5.42
CA TRP A 115 -0.82 4.62 4.78
C TRP A 115 -0.03 5.66 5.54
N ASP A 116 1.07 6.15 4.97
CA ASP A 116 1.84 7.23 5.59
C ASP A 116 0.96 8.49 5.66
N ALA A 117 0.49 8.82 6.86
CA ALA A 117 -0.28 10.03 7.09
C ALA A 117 0.55 11.30 6.90
N SER A 118 1.88 11.22 6.96
CA SER A 118 2.73 12.38 6.73
C SER A 118 2.64 12.88 5.29
N ILE A 119 2.39 11.98 4.32
CA ILE A 119 2.32 12.29 2.89
C ILE A 119 0.93 12.80 2.49
N HIS A 120 -0.15 12.22 3.04
CA HIS A 120 -1.52 12.54 2.64
C HIS A 120 -2.38 13.06 3.80
N GLN A 121 -1.92 14.14 4.44
CA GLN A 121 -2.56 14.74 5.62
C GLN A 121 -4.02 15.21 5.39
N GLN A 122 -4.38 15.45 4.13
CA GLN A 122 -5.73 15.89 3.73
C GLN A 122 -6.68 14.73 3.45
N LEU A 123 -6.20 13.48 3.48
CA LEU A 123 -7.02 12.32 3.17
C LEU A 123 -8.09 12.13 4.24
N ARG A 124 -9.33 11.91 3.80
CA ARG A 124 -10.50 11.73 4.67
C ARG A 124 -11.30 10.48 4.35
N SER A 125 -11.26 9.98 3.11
CA SER A 125 -12.10 8.86 2.69
C SER A 125 -11.33 7.85 1.85
N ILE A 126 -11.39 6.59 2.25
CA ILE A 126 -10.76 5.47 1.54
C ILE A 126 -11.79 4.37 1.34
N ASN A 127 -12.00 3.97 0.09
CA ASN A 127 -12.81 2.81 -0.26
C ASN A 127 -11.91 1.69 -0.77
N LEU A 128 -11.85 0.58 -0.03
CA LEU A 128 -11.09 -0.64 -0.33
C LEU A 128 -12.03 -1.86 -0.44
N SER A 129 -13.33 -1.62 -0.59
CA SER A 129 -14.32 -2.70 -0.66
C SER A 129 -14.11 -3.62 -1.87
N HIS A 130 -14.65 -4.84 -1.81
CA HIS A 130 -14.57 -5.79 -2.93
C HIS A 130 -13.13 -6.08 -3.38
N ASN A 131 -12.27 -6.41 -2.41
CA ASN A 131 -10.90 -6.85 -2.62
C ASN A 131 -10.70 -8.21 -1.91
N ARG A 132 -9.45 -8.63 -1.70
CA ARG A 132 -9.07 -9.90 -1.01
C ARG A 132 -8.14 -9.63 0.16
N ILE A 133 -8.30 -8.48 0.81
CA ILE A 133 -7.47 -8.04 1.94
C ILE A 133 -7.77 -8.95 3.12
N THR A 134 -6.72 -9.47 3.77
CA THR A 134 -6.85 -10.36 4.94
C THR A 134 -6.50 -9.65 6.24
N ILE A 135 -5.61 -8.66 6.19
CA ILE A 135 -5.22 -7.85 7.35
C ILE A 135 -5.10 -6.41 6.90
N PHE A 136 -5.72 -5.49 7.64
CA PHE A 136 -5.54 -4.06 7.45
C PHE A 136 -5.00 -3.43 8.73
N LEU A 137 -3.84 -2.80 8.60
CA LEU A 137 -3.20 -2.01 9.63
C LEU A 137 -3.01 -0.59 9.11
N THR A 138 -3.33 0.37 9.94
CA THR A 138 -3.09 1.77 9.64
C THR A 138 -2.48 2.43 10.87
N ASN A 139 -1.37 3.13 10.67
CA ASN A 139 -0.81 4.05 11.65
C ASN A 139 -1.20 5.50 11.31
N ALA A 140 -2.18 5.70 10.43
CA ALA A 140 -2.45 7.02 9.87
C ALA A 140 -3.00 7.97 10.94
N GLY A 141 -2.25 9.04 11.23
CA GLY A 141 -2.66 10.21 12.03
C GLY A 141 -3.52 11.23 11.29
N SER A 142 -4.26 10.78 10.26
CA SER A 142 -5.20 11.64 9.56
C SER A 142 -6.60 11.42 10.13
N ASP A 143 -7.36 12.49 10.34
CA ASP A 143 -8.77 12.46 10.75
C ASP A 143 -9.67 11.85 9.65
N TRP A 144 -9.48 10.57 9.35
CA TRP A 144 -10.29 9.87 8.36
C TRP A 144 -11.75 9.89 8.80
N ALA A 145 -12.62 10.32 7.88
CA ALA A 145 -14.06 10.25 8.07
C ALA A 145 -14.58 8.85 7.75
N LEU A 146 -14.08 8.24 6.68
CA LEU A 146 -14.61 6.97 6.15
C LEU A 146 -13.49 6.02 5.73
N LEU A 147 -13.58 4.80 6.22
CA LEU A 147 -12.82 3.65 5.72
C LEU A 147 -13.80 2.52 5.40
N ASP A 148 -13.91 2.16 4.13
CA ASP A 148 -14.72 1.02 3.69
C ASP A 148 -13.80 -0.16 3.35
N LEU A 149 -13.91 -1.23 4.13
CA LEU A 149 -13.22 -2.51 3.94
C LEU A 149 -14.24 -3.65 3.74
N SER A 150 -15.47 -3.33 3.40
CA SER A 150 -16.52 -4.32 3.19
C SER A 150 -16.18 -5.29 2.05
N HIS A 151 -16.76 -6.48 2.06
CA HIS A 151 -16.54 -7.48 1.00
C HIS A 151 -15.04 -7.78 0.76
N ASN A 152 -14.35 -8.18 1.82
CA ASN A 152 -12.96 -8.63 1.80
C ASN A 152 -12.84 -9.99 2.50
N ASP A 153 -11.61 -10.49 2.65
CA ASP A 153 -11.29 -11.71 3.38
C ASP A 153 -10.68 -11.40 4.77
N LEU A 154 -11.08 -10.28 5.38
CA LEU A 154 -10.44 -9.80 6.61
C LEU A 154 -10.53 -10.84 7.72
N GLN A 155 -9.39 -11.12 8.32
CA GLN A 155 -9.24 -11.87 9.55
C GLN A 155 -9.12 -10.91 10.73
N CYS A 156 -8.46 -9.77 10.51
CA CYS A 156 -8.16 -8.78 11.54
C CYS A 156 -8.15 -7.35 10.96
N TYR A 157 -8.70 -6.40 11.72
CA TYR A 157 -8.50 -4.97 11.55
C TYR A 157 -7.80 -4.42 12.79
N CYS A 158 -6.72 -3.68 12.56
CA CYS A 158 -5.91 -3.04 13.60
C CYS A 158 -5.94 -1.52 13.40
N PRO A 159 -6.59 -0.76 14.30
CA PRO A 159 -6.62 0.70 14.22
C PRO A 159 -5.27 1.33 14.60
N PRO A 160 -5.10 2.65 14.35
CA PRO A 160 -3.87 3.37 14.69
C PRO A 160 -3.50 3.28 16.16
N THR A 161 -2.19 3.20 16.42
CA THR A 161 -1.60 3.01 17.75
C THR A 161 -0.76 4.19 18.23
N GLU A 162 -0.45 5.15 17.36
CA GLU A 162 0.41 6.28 17.67
C GLU A 162 -0.36 7.40 18.40
N TYR A 163 0.30 8.09 19.35
CA TYR A 163 -0.25 9.27 20.02
C TYR A 163 -0.72 10.28 18.95
N HIS A 164 -1.94 10.82 19.11
CA HIS A 164 -2.63 11.74 18.17
C HIS A 164 -3.25 11.12 16.91
N CYS A 165 -3.15 9.80 16.72
CA CYS A 165 -3.86 9.13 15.64
C CYS A 165 -5.21 8.62 16.14
N HIS A 166 -6.30 9.02 15.48
CA HIS A 166 -7.63 8.54 15.81
C HIS A 166 -8.11 7.52 14.75
N PRO A 167 -8.82 6.45 15.16
CA PRO A 167 -9.51 5.60 14.20
C PRO A 167 -10.52 6.42 13.39
N PRO A 168 -10.86 6.00 12.16
CA PRO A 168 -11.79 6.73 11.32
C PRO A 168 -13.16 6.94 12.00
N LEU A 169 -13.90 8.00 11.64
CA LEU A 169 -15.25 8.22 12.20
C LEU A 169 -16.23 7.09 11.85
N ARG A 170 -16.07 6.49 10.67
CA ARG A 170 -16.81 5.31 10.24
C ARG A 170 -15.86 4.29 9.63
N VAL A 171 -15.97 3.05 10.11
CA VAL A 171 -15.27 1.89 9.54
C VAL A 171 -16.30 0.84 9.16
N ASP A 172 -16.39 0.54 7.88
CA ASP A 172 -17.24 -0.54 7.37
C ASP A 172 -16.42 -1.82 7.17
N LEU A 173 -16.78 -2.85 7.93
CA LEU A 173 -16.15 -4.17 7.90
C LEU A 173 -17.14 -5.23 7.42
N SER A 174 -18.32 -4.83 6.93
CA SER A 174 -19.37 -5.77 6.57
C SER A 174 -18.91 -6.79 5.53
N HIS A 175 -19.52 -7.98 5.55
CA HIS A 175 -19.21 -9.05 4.61
C HIS A 175 -17.72 -9.47 4.62
N ASN A 176 -17.15 -9.55 5.82
CA ASN A 176 -15.86 -10.20 6.09
C ASN A 176 -16.09 -11.41 7.01
N PRO A 177 -16.48 -12.58 6.47
CA PRO A 177 -16.95 -13.72 7.27
C PRO A 177 -15.88 -14.31 8.19
N ARG A 178 -14.59 -14.06 7.90
CA ARG A 178 -13.46 -14.49 8.72
C ARG A 178 -13.10 -13.50 9.84
N CYS A 179 -13.65 -12.29 9.81
CA CYS A 179 -13.34 -11.25 10.78
C CYS A 179 -14.11 -11.54 12.07
N SER A 180 -13.43 -12.09 13.07
CA SER A 180 -14.01 -12.31 14.39
C SER A 180 -13.52 -11.34 15.45
N HIS A 181 -12.39 -10.66 15.22
CA HIS A 181 -11.79 -9.75 16.19
C HIS A 181 -11.27 -8.47 15.54
N LEU A 182 -11.46 -7.38 16.27
CA LEU A 182 -10.69 -6.16 16.10
C LEU A 182 -9.58 -6.20 17.14
N VAL A 183 -8.34 -6.03 16.72
CA VAL A 183 -7.21 -6.02 17.64
C VAL A 183 -6.90 -4.57 17.93
N PHE A 184 -7.04 -4.15 19.18
CA PHE A 184 -6.69 -2.80 19.64
C PHE A 184 -5.36 -2.89 20.38
N PRO A 185 -4.24 -2.49 19.77
CA PRO A 185 -2.97 -2.52 20.46
C PRO A 185 -2.96 -1.47 21.59
N TRP A 186 -2.53 -1.92 22.76
CA TRP A 186 -2.16 -1.20 23.97
C TRP A 186 -2.10 0.33 23.90
N TYR A 187 -3.19 1.04 24.20
CA TYR A 187 -3.11 2.47 24.56
C TYR A 187 -4.10 2.91 25.64
N ARG A 188 -3.60 3.79 26.52
CA ARG A 188 -4.23 4.31 27.73
C ARG A 188 -5.55 5.08 27.48
N ASP A 189 -5.75 5.62 26.28
CA ASP A 189 -6.86 6.56 25.95
C ASP A 189 -7.68 6.19 24.70
N ILE A 190 -7.53 4.99 24.13
CA ILE A 190 -8.36 4.55 22.99
C ILE A 190 -9.86 4.52 23.37
N GLY A 191 -10.19 4.40 24.65
CA GLY A 191 -11.59 4.36 25.13
C GLY A 191 -12.42 5.59 24.76
N THR A 192 -11.81 6.78 24.63
CA THR A 192 -12.51 8.00 24.17
C THR A 192 -12.56 8.08 22.65
N SER A 193 -11.47 7.67 21.98
CA SER A 193 -11.37 7.67 20.51
C SER A 193 -12.32 6.66 19.84
N LEU A 194 -12.49 5.46 20.40
CA LEU A 194 -13.41 4.45 19.85
C LEU A 194 -14.88 4.83 20.01
N ARG A 195 -15.24 5.59 21.03
CA ARG A 195 -16.63 6.08 21.18
C ARG A 195 -17.04 6.96 20.01
N ARG A 196 -16.07 7.57 19.33
CA ARG A 196 -16.30 8.40 18.14
C ARG A 196 -16.44 7.59 16.86
N THR A 197 -15.87 6.37 16.82
CA THR A 197 -15.90 5.52 15.64
C THR A 197 -17.16 4.66 15.59
N ARG A 198 -17.90 4.78 14.50
CA ARG A 198 -18.97 3.87 14.14
C ARG A 198 -18.41 2.69 13.34
N PHE A 199 -18.44 1.50 13.93
CA PHE A 199 -18.14 0.25 13.23
C PHE A 199 -19.41 -0.36 12.64
N VAL A 200 -19.37 -0.75 11.37
CA VAL A 200 -20.40 -1.58 10.72
C VAL A 200 -19.80 -2.95 10.46
N ARG A 201 -20.46 -4.01 10.95
CA ARG A 201 -19.87 -5.37 11.02
C ARG A 201 -20.82 -6.47 10.56
N ASN A 202 -21.84 -6.11 9.77
CA ASN A 202 -22.87 -7.04 9.31
C ASN A 202 -22.24 -8.17 8.49
N GLY A 203 -22.57 -9.43 8.77
CA GLY A 203 -22.01 -10.59 8.07
C GLY A 203 -20.55 -10.90 8.44
N THR A 204 -20.04 -10.36 9.55
CA THR A 204 -18.75 -10.77 10.13
C THR A 204 -18.96 -11.80 11.24
N LYS A 205 -17.98 -12.68 11.49
CA LYS A 205 -18.04 -13.60 12.62
C LYS A 205 -18.09 -12.87 13.98
N GLY A 206 -17.57 -11.64 14.03
CA GLY A 206 -17.54 -10.79 15.21
C GLY A 206 -18.75 -9.86 15.37
N GLU A 207 -19.76 -9.92 14.50
CA GLU A 207 -20.88 -8.96 14.42
C GLU A 207 -21.55 -8.70 15.79
N HIS A 208 -21.85 -9.78 16.51
CA HIS A 208 -22.51 -9.75 17.81
C HIS A 208 -21.55 -9.65 18.99
N LEU A 209 -20.24 -9.74 18.75
CA LEU A 209 -19.25 -9.64 19.83
C LEU A 209 -19.05 -8.18 20.25
N PRO A 210 -18.91 -7.90 21.56
CA PRO A 210 -18.56 -6.56 22.00
C PRO A 210 -17.22 -6.14 21.42
N LEU A 211 -17.06 -4.84 21.17
CA LEU A 211 -15.76 -4.26 20.85
C LEU A 211 -14.89 -4.35 22.12
N ARG A 212 -14.11 -5.43 22.25
CA ARG A 212 -13.25 -5.64 23.42
C ARG A 212 -11.94 -4.89 23.25
N LEU A 213 -11.67 -3.94 24.14
CA LEU A 213 -10.33 -3.45 24.39
C LEU A 213 -9.51 -4.60 24.98
N ALA A 214 -8.28 -4.81 24.51
CA ALA A 214 -7.39 -5.82 25.09
C ALA A 214 -7.15 -5.52 26.58
N PRO A 215 -7.33 -6.50 27.50
CA PRO A 215 -7.07 -6.29 28.92
C PRO A 215 -5.57 -6.04 29.19
N ARG A 216 -5.31 -5.18 30.18
CA ARG A 216 -4.00 -4.63 30.59
C ARG A 216 -2.89 -5.66 30.89
N GLU A 217 -3.23 -6.93 31.09
CA GLU A 217 -2.32 -7.91 31.68
C GLU A 217 -2.26 -9.24 30.92
N ALA A 218 -2.98 -9.36 29.80
CA ALA A 218 -2.89 -10.57 28.98
C ALA A 218 -1.51 -10.65 28.32
N SER A 219 -0.62 -11.46 28.90
CA SER A 219 0.68 -11.76 28.30
C SER A 219 0.48 -12.27 26.87
N GLU A 220 1.44 -12.00 25.98
CA GLU A 220 1.46 -12.55 24.61
C GLU A 220 1.19 -14.07 24.56
N LYS A 221 1.49 -14.78 25.66
CA LYS A 221 1.26 -16.21 25.87
C LYS A 221 -0.22 -16.59 26.06
N GLU A 222 -1.06 -15.72 26.62
CA GLU A 222 -2.51 -15.94 26.75
C GLU A 222 -3.24 -15.76 25.41
N TRP A 223 -2.74 -14.85 24.56
CA TRP A 223 -3.16 -14.74 23.16
C TRP A 223 -2.86 -16.01 22.36
N ARG A 224 -1.69 -16.66 22.59
CA ARG A 224 -1.31 -17.93 21.94
C ARG A 224 -2.20 -19.12 22.35
N LYS A 225 -2.84 -19.08 23.52
CA LYS A 225 -3.71 -20.16 24.02
C LYS A 225 -5.14 -20.10 23.50
N GLY A 226 -5.63 -18.92 23.08
CA GLY A 226 -6.97 -18.72 22.55
C GLY A 226 -7.02 -18.58 21.02
N THR A 227 -6.85 -19.69 20.30
CA THR A 227 -7.40 -19.90 18.94
C THR A 227 -7.07 -18.87 17.84
N ILE A 228 -6.00 -18.08 17.93
CA ILE A 228 -5.51 -17.25 16.80
C ILE A 228 -3.99 -17.30 16.77
N ARG A 229 -3.44 -18.03 15.80
CA ARG A 229 -2.01 -17.99 15.47
C ARG A 229 -1.70 -16.65 14.81
N LEU A 230 -1.18 -15.69 15.58
CA LEU A 230 -0.33 -14.64 15.05
C LEU A 230 0.98 -15.31 14.62
N ILE A 231 1.18 -15.46 13.31
CA ILE A 231 2.49 -15.83 12.78
C ILE A 231 3.37 -14.58 12.76
N SER A 232 4.38 -14.68 13.62
CA SER A 232 5.67 -13.97 13.68
C SER A 232 5.75 -12.61 14.40
N PRO A 233 6.70 -12.48 15.35
CA PRO A 233 7.07 -11.22 15.97
C PRO A 233 7.98 -10.40 15.03
N LEU A 234 7.82 -9.08 15.08
CA LEU A 234 8.85 -8.13 14.65
C LEU A 234 10.02 -8.23 15.65
N ILE A 235 11.18 -8.73 15.21
CA ILE A 235 12.57 -8.39 15.60
C ILE A 235 13.53 -9.16 14.67
N GLU A 236 14.69 -8.54 14.39
CA GLU A 236 15.78 -8.84 13.42
C GLU A 236 15.59 -8.10 12.09
N ILE A 237 16.15 -6.89 11.86
CA ILE A 237 17.54 -6.38 12.02
C ILE A 237 18.55 -7.28 11.29
N ILE A 238 19.03 -6.77 10.15
CA ILE A 238 20.39 -6.89 9.58
C ILE A 238 20.93 -8.32 9.37
N ASN A 239 21.03 -8.69 8.08
CA ASN A 239 22.32 -8.94 7.42
C ASN A 239 22.26 -8.42 5.99
#